data_AF-A0A380FIP2-F1
#
_entry.id   AF-A0A380FIP2-F1
#
_cell.length_a   1.000
_cell.length_b   1.000
_cell.length_c   1.000
_cell.angle_alpha   90.00
_cell.angle_beta   90.00
_cell.angle_gamma   90.00
#
_symmetry.space_group_name_H-M   'P 1'
#
loop_
_entity.id
_entity.type
_entity.pdbx_description
1 polymer ?
#
loop_
_entity_poly.entity_id
_entity_poly.type
_entity_poly.pdbx_seq_one_letter_code
_entity_poly.pdbx_strand_id
1 'polypeptide(L)'
;MTTNAKQLFIQRKREIAKEKRYYNKFIFNGHFSVFLVILLGAFIMGYAGWLQSIPKHINYALIASVVMAVISIFPIRTLLKDADRLFLLPFEKTHVRIYETKYKL
;
A
#
# COMPACT_ATOMS: atom_id res chain seq x y z
N MET A 1 23.10 17.27 9.34
CA MET A 1 22.72 15.86 9.60
C MET A 1 21.19 15.70 9.60
N THR A 2 20.51 15.93 8.48
CA THR A 2 19.02 15.86 8.37
C THR A 2 18.55 14.69 7.50
N THR A 3 19.44 13.78 7.10
CA THR A 3 19.21 12.78 6.05
C THR A 3 18.66 11.44 6.56
N ASN A 4 18.47 11.24 7.87
CA ASN A 4 18.40 9.90 8.47
C ASN A 4 17.01 9.21 8.40
N ALA A 5 15.91 9.92 8.69
CA ALA A 5 14.56 9.29 8.75
C ALA A 5 14.02 8.85 7.38
N LYS A 6 14.19 9.67 6.34
CA LYS A 6 13.80 9.32 4.96
C LYS A 6 14.61 8.12 4.45
N GLN A 7 15.90 8.09 4.75
CA GLN A 7 16.77 6.96 4.40
C GLN A 7 16.32 5.67 5.11
N LEU A 8 16.03 5.75 6.41
CA LEU A 8 15.51 4.63 7.21
C LEU A 8 14.20 4.09 6.64
N PHE A 9 13.26 4.97 6.29
CA PHE A 9 11.98 4.58 5.66
C PHE A 9 12.20 3.85 4.33
N ILE A 10 13.03 4.42 3.43
CA ILE A 10 13.35 3.83 2.13
C ILE A 10 14.02 2.47 2.30
N GLN A 11 14.97 2.35 3.23
CA GLN A 11 15.67 1.10 3.53
C GLN A 11 14.67 0.02 3.96
N ARG A 12 13.80 0.30 4.93
CA ARG A 12 12.81 -0.67 5.40
C ARG A 12 11.80 -1.06 4.34
N LYS A 13 11.34 -0.10 3.54
CA LYS A 13 10.46 -0.37 2.39
C LYS A 13 11.13 -1.36 1.42
N ARG A 14 12.42 -1.18 1.13
CA ARG A 14 13.18 -2.07 0.25
C ARG A 14 13.35 -3.46 0.84
N GLU A 15 13.68 -3.58 2.12
CA GLU A 15 13.83 -4.90 2.76
C GLU A 15 12.52 -5.69 2.75
N ILE A 16 11.40 -5.06 3.09
CA ILE A 16 10.08 -5.70 3.02
C ILE A 16 9.73 -6.10 1.58
N ALA A 17 10.05 -5.25 0.60
CA ALA A 17 9.82 -5.58 -0.81
C ALA A 17 10.66 -6.77 -1.28
N LYS A 18 11.92 -6.89 -0.81
CA LYS A 18 12.79 -8.04 -1.10
C LYS A 18 12.22 -9.32 -0.50
N GLU A 19 11.79 -9.29 0.76
CA GLU A 19 11.17 -10.43 1.44
C GLU A 19 9.91 -10.90 0.70
N LYS A 20 9.01 -9.97 0.36
CA LYS A 20 7.82 -10.27 -0.45
C LYS A 20 8.18 -10.89 -1.80
N ARG A 21 9.19 -10.34 -2.48
CA ARG A 21 9.65 -10.87 -3.77
C ARG A 21 10.22 -12.30 -3.63
N TYR A 22 10.94 -12.57 -2.55
CA TYR A 22 11.45 -13.90 -2.25
C TYR A 22 10.32 -14.91 -2.09
N TYR A 23 9.29 -14.60 -1.30
CA TYR A 23 8.13 -15.48 -1.13
C TYR A 23 7.28 -15.61 -2.39
N ASN A 24 7.05 -14.50 -3.12
CA ASN A 24 6.32 -14.52 -4.39
C ASN A 24 6.97 -15.46 -5.41
N LYS A 25 8.30 -15.59 -5.41
CA LYS A 25 8.99 -16.55 -6.28
C LYS A 25 8.48 -17.98 -6.07
N PHE A 26 8.20 -18.40 -4.83
CA PHE A 26 7.67 -19.75 -4.57
C PHE A 26 6.23 -19.91 -5.01
N ILE A 27 5.42 -18.84 -4.89
CA ILE A 27 4.03 -18.84 -5.36
C ILE A 27 3.99 -18.92 -6.90
N PHE A 28 4.75 -18.07 -7.59
CA PHE A 28 4.70 -17.96 -9.05
C PHE A 28 5.53 -19.00 -9.80
N ASN A 29 6.54 -19.63 -9.19
CA ASN A 29 7.29 -20.72 -9.85
C ASN A 29 6.59 -22.08 -9.76
N GLY A 30 5.49 -22.20 -9.01
CA GLY A 30 4.68 -23.43 -8.94
C GLY A 30 3.57 -23.50 -9.99
N HIS A 31 2.65 -24.47 -9.82
CA HIS A 31 1.47 -24.63 -10.67
C HIS A 31 0.43 -23.51 -10.54
N PHE A 32 0.54 -22.64 -9.53
CA PHE A 32 -0.37 -21.53 -9.31
C PHE A 32 -0.40 -20.54 -10.50
N SER A 33 0.73 -20.35 -11.20
CA SER A 33 0.78 -19.47 -12.38
C SER A 33 -0.10 -19.97 -13.52
N VAL A 34 -0.19 -21.29 -13.72
CA VAL A 34 -1.08 -21.89 -14.74
C VAL A 34 -2.53 -21.63 -14.39
N PHE A 35 -2.89 -21.81 -13.12
CA PHE A 35 -4.21 -21.45 -12.61
C PHE A 35 -4.52 -19.96 -12.85
N LEU A 36 -3.56 -19.07 -12.59
CA LEU A 36 -3.75 -17.62 -12.81
C LEU A 36 -3.99 -17.28 -14.28
N VAL A 37 -3.31 -17.96 -15.22
CA VAL A 37 -3.53 -17.77 -16.66
C VAL A 37 -4.95 -18.18 -17.05
N ILE A 38 -5.42 -19.33 -16.57
CA ILE A 38 -6.78 -19.80 -16.85
C ILE A 38 -7.82 -18.84 -16.23
N LEU A 39 -7.60 -18.44 -14.97
CA LEU A 39 -8.46 -17.49 -14.27
C LEU A 39 -8.53 -16.15 -15.00
N LEU A 40 -7.39 -15.65 -15.48
CA LEU A 40 -7.32 -14.38 -16.21
C LEU A 40 -8.02 -14.47 -17.57
N GLY A 41 -7.88 -15.60 -18.28
CA GLY A 41 -8.61 -15.86 -19.51
C GLY A 41 -10.14 -15.89 -19.29
N ALA A 42 -10.58 -16.63 -18.28
CA ALA A 42 -11.99 -16.68 -17.88
C ALA A 42 -12.52 -15.30 -17.44
N PHE A 43 -11.71 -14.55 -16.68
CA PHE A 43 -12.04 -13.20 -16.23
C PHE A 43 -12.24 -12.24 -17.40
N ILE A 44 -11.32 -12.21 -18.38
CA ILE A 44 -11.44 -11.34 -19.56
C ILE A 44 -12.71 -11.65 -20.35
N MET A 45 -12.96 -12.93 -20.63
CA MET A 45 -14.14 -13.35 -21.38
C MET A 45 -15.45 -13.03 -20.62
N GLY A 46 -15.50 -13.36 -19.33
CA GLY A 46 -16.65 -13.06 -18.48
C GLY A 46 -16.90 -11.57 -18.33
N TYR A 47 -15.84 -10.78 -18.17
CA TYR A 47 -15.92 -9.32 -18.05
C TYR A 47 -16.48 -8.66 -19.31
N ALA A 48 -16.06 -9.12 -20.50
CA ALA A 48 -16.56 -8.59 -21.76
C ALA A 48 -18.08 -8.81 -21.93
N GLY A 49 -18.59 -9.99 -21.56
CA GLY A 49 -20.03 -10.28 -21.58
C GLY A 49 -20.82 -9.50 -20.52
N TRP A 50 -20.26 -9.37 -19.31
CA TRP A 50 -20.87 -8.58 -18.24
C TRP A 50 -21.00 -7.10 -18.63
N LEU A 51 -19.97 -6.51 -19.24
CA LEU A 51 -19.97 -5.11 -19.67
C LEU A 51 -21.09 -4.80 -20.68
N GLN A 52 -21.44 -5.76 -21.53
CA GLN A 52 -22.53 -5.62 -22.50
C GLN A 52 -23.93 -5.72 -21.85
N SER A 53 -24.03 -6.39 -20.71
CA SER A 53 -25.29 -6.68 -20.02
C SER A 53 -25.49 -5.84 -18.74
N ILE A 54 -24.80 -4.70 -18.63
CA ILE A 54 -24.89 -3.83 -17.45
C ILE A 54 -26.32 -3.26 -17.30
N PRO A 55 -27.01 -3.55 -16.19
CA PRO A 55 -28.35 -3.02 -15.94
C PRO A 55 -28.29 -1.52 -15.65
N LYS A 56 -29.15 -0.74 -16.31
CA LYS A 56 -29.17 0.74 -16.21
C LYS A 56 -29.91 1.29 -14.99
N HIS A 57 -30.70 0.47 -14.30
CA HIS A 57 -31.53 0.88 -13.17
C HIS A 57 -30.82 0.80 -11.81
N ILE A 58 -29.53 0.43 -11.79
CA ILE A 58 -28.75 0.32 -10.57
C ILE A 58 -28.04 1.65 -10.28
N ASN A 59 -28.07 2.07 -9.02
CA ASN A 59 -27.31 3.23 -8.57
C ASN A 59 -25.83 2.86 -8.31
N TYR A 60 -25.03 2.89 -9.38
CA TYR A 60 -23.60 2.60 -9.30
C TYR A 60 -22.82 3.58 -8.42
N ALA A 61 -23.28 4.83 -8.30
CA ALA A 61 -22.64 5.81 -7.44
C ALA A 61 -22.73 5.42 -5.96
N LEU A 62 -23.89 4.91 -5.53
CA LEU A 62 -24.06 4.40 -4.16
C LEU A 62 -23.12 3.20 -3.91
N ILE A 63 -23.09 2.23 -4.82
CA ILE A 63 -22.23 1.04 -4.69
C ILE A 63 -20.76 1.45 -4.61
N ALA A 64 -20.30 2.31 -5.53
CA ALA A 64 -18.94 2.80 -5.55
C ALA A 64 -18.58 3.56 -4.27
N SER A 65 -19.50 4.38 -3.74
CA SER A 65 -19.29 5.12 -2.49
C SER A 65 -19.13 4.20 -1.27
N VAL A 66 -19.94 3.14 -1.18
CA VAL A 66 -19.85 2.15 -0.10
C VAL A 66 -18.54 1.38 -0.21
N VAL A 67 -18.16 0.94 -1.41
CA VAL A 67 -16.89 0.26 -1.65
C VAL A 67 -15.71 1.15 -1.24
N MET A 68 -15.72 2.43 -1.64
CA MET A 68 -14.69 3.39 -1.24
C MET A 68 -14.66 3.63 0.27
N ALA A 69 -15.82 3.74 0.92
CA ALA A 69 -15.90 3.90 2.37
C ALA A 69 -15.28 2.69 3.10
N VAL A 70 -15.59 1.47 2.66
CA VAL A 70 -15.01 0.24 3.21
C VAL A 70 -13.50 0.20 2.99
N ILE A 71 -13.02 0.55 1.79
CA ILE A 71 -11.58 0.59 1.49
C ILE A 71 -10.86 1.61 2.38
N SER A 72 -11.51 2.72 2.72
CA SER A 72 -10.93 3.76 3.56
C SER A 72 -10.72 3.34 5.03
N ILE A 73 -11.31 2.23 5.48
CA ILE A 73 -11.12 1.70 6.85
C ILE A 73 -9.75 1.03 7.00
N PHE A 74 -9.15 0.57 5.89
CA PHE A 74 -7.90 -0.17 5.97
C PHE A 74 -6.73 0.73 6.37
N PRO A 75 -5.95 0.34 7.41
CA PRO A 75 -4.86 1.18 7.91
C PRO A 75 -3.70 1.23 6.92
N ILE A 76 -3.11 2.42 6.77
CA ILE A 76 -1.88 2.60 5.99
C ILE A 76 -0.70 2.03 6.79
N ARG A 77 0.10 1.17 6.15
CA ARG A 77 1.31 0.60 6.76
C ARG A 77 2.39 1.69 6.90
N THR A 78 2.71 2.08 8.13
CA THR A 78 3.66 3.17 8.44
C THR A 78 5.13 2.75 8.39
N LEU A 79 5.43 1.44 8.34
CA LEU A 79 6.79 0.85 8.42
C LEU A 79 7.55 1.17 9.72
N LEU A 80 6.85 1.74 10.71
CA LEU A 80 7.35 1.95 12.06
C LEU A 80 7.38 0.62 12.81
N LYS A 81 8.39 0.46 13.66
CA LYS A 81 8.55 -0.65 14.60
C LYS A 81 8.41 -0.11 16.01
N ASP A 82 8.01 -0.95 16.97
CA ASP A 82 7.80 -0.51 18.36
C ASP A 82 9.05 0.16 18.97
N ALA A 83 10.24 -0.31 18.60
CA ALA A 83 11.51 0.29 19.01
C ALA A 83 11.64 1.77 18.60
N ASP A 84 11.10 2.17 17.44
CA ASP A 84 11.21 3.53 16.92
C ASP A 84 10.53 4.55 17.82
N ARG A 85 9.55 4.14 18.61
CA ARG A 85 8.87 5.00 19.57
C ARG A 85 9.83 5.58 20.60
N LEU A 86 10.94 4.90 20.91
CA LEU A 86 11.96 5.39 21.85
C LEU A 86 13.15 6.00 21.10
N PHE A 87 13.59 5.37 20.01
CA PHE A 87 14.80 5.78 19.29
C PHE A 87 14.60 7.03 18.41
N LEU A 88 13.37 7.31 17.96
CA LEU A 88 13.10 8.47 17.09
C LEU A 88 12.73 9.76 17.86
N LEU A 89 12.39 9.69 19.16
CA LEU A 89 12.03 10.86 19.97
C LEU A 89 13.10 11.96 20.01
N PRO A 90 14.42 11.68 20.13
CA PRO A 90 15.44 12.72 20.09
C PRO A 90 15.51 13.45 18.73
N PHE A 91 15.17 12.75 17.64
CA PHE A 91 15.17 13.32 16.29
C PHE A 91 14.03 14.32 16.09
N GLU A 92 12.87 14.08 16.70
CA GLU A 92 11.72 15.00 16.66
C GLU A 92 12.04 16.33 17.34
N LYS A 93 12.62 16.29 18.55
CA LYS A 93 13.00 17.49 19.31
C LYS A 93 13.97 18.39 18.53
N THR A 94 14.86 17.77 17.74
CA THR A 94 15.83 18.51 16.93
C THR A 94 15.15 19.19 15.73
N HIS A 95 14.20 18.52 15.07
CA HIS A 95 13.46 19.13 13.97
C HIS A 95 12.57 20.27 14.45
N VAL A 96 11.80 20.07 15.53
CA VAL A 96 10.94 21.12 16.11
C VAL A 96 11.75 22.37 16.42
N ARG A 97 12.93 22.23 17.04
CA ARG A 97 13.85 23.36 17.31
C ARG A 97 14.31 24.07 16.03
N ILE A 98 14.61 23.33 14.96
CA ILE A 98 15.00 23.94 13.67
C ILE A 98 13.83 24.73 13.05
N TYR A 99 12.60 24.23 13.13
CA TYR A 99 11.42 24.95 12.65
C TYR A 99 11.15 26.21 13.51
N GLU A 100 11.21 26.11 14.83
CA GLU A 100 11.02 27.26 15.71
C GLU A 100 12.04 28.38 15.44
N THR A 101 13.31 28.05 15.24
CA THR A 101 14.35 29.04 14.93
C THR A 101 14.22 29.63 13.52
N LYS A 102 13.65 28.88 12.56
CA LYS A 102 13.53 29.31 11.16
C LYS A 102 12.29 30.17 10.89
N TYR A 103 11.24 30.03 11.70
CA TYR A 103 9.96 30.71 11.50
C TYR A 103 9.56 31.69 12.63
N LYS A 104 10.35 31.81 13.70
CA LYS A 104 10.35 33.00 14.55
C LYS A 104 11.17 34.11 13.89
N LEU A 105 10.49 34.94 13.09
CA LEU A 105 10.79 36.36 12.92
C LEU A 105 9.95 37.13 13.93
#